data_AF-A0A9D6CMK0-F1
#
_entry.id   AF-A0A9D6CMK0-F1
#
_cell.length_a   1.000
_cell.length_b   1.000
_cell.length_c   1.000
_cell.angle_alpha   90.00
_cell.angle_beta   90.00
_cell.angle_gamma   90.00
#
_symmetry.space_group_name_H-M   'P 1'
#
loop_
_entity.id
_entity.type
_entity.pdbx_description
1 polymer ?
#
loop_
_entity_poly.entity_id
_entity_poly.type
_entity_poly.pdbx_seq_one_letter_code
_entity_poly.pdbx_strand_id
1 'polypeptide(L)'
;MSALGTVEQWTDSLGRPSLRRLDGTTECPECGKEVQLWAETVEWTEDGKPSDYGPPEGICCGLLLMDDGEFLQCFVLPVFDERSCRKCGCTDDCACPGGCWWVGEDLCSACAGEALDLA
;
A
#
# COMPACT_ATOMS: atom_id res chain seq x y z
N MET A 1 -3.24 16.44 -10.09
CA MET A 1 -4.04 15.20 -10.18
C MET A 1 -4.35 14.97 -11.63
N SER A 2 -4.11 13.75 -12.13
CA SER A 2 -4.47 13.36 -13.50
C SER A 2 -6.01 13.29 -13.62
N ALA A 3 -6.54 13.49 -14.82
CA ALA A 3 -7.97 13.34 -15.07
C ALA A 3 -8.36 11.86 -15.14
N LEU A 4 -9.60 11.53 -14.72
CA LEU A 4 -10.16 10.20 -14.96
C LEU A 4 -10.15 9.88 -16.47
N GLY A 5 -9.83 8.66 -16.82
CA GLY A 5 -9.63 8.20 -18.20
C GLY A 5 -8.23 8.50 -18.78
N THR A 6 -7.34 9.18 -18.04
CA THR A 6 -5.95 9.37 -18.48
C THR A 6 -5.25 8.01 -18.62
N VAL A 7 -4.66 7.77 -19.80
CA VAL A 7 -3.81 6.59 -20.07
C VAL A 7 -2.35 7.00 -19.99
N GLU A 8 -1.53 6.22 -19.30
CA GLU A 8 -0.09 6.46 -19.20
C GLU A 8 0.72 5.17 -19.33
N GLN A 9 1.97 5.33 -19.75
CA GLN A 9 2.94 4.25 -19.82
C GLN A 9 3.64 4.06 -18.48
N TRP A 10 3.78 2.81 -18.06
CA TRP A 10 4.44 2.44 -16.82
C TRP A 10 5.24 1.14 -16.99
N THR A 11 5.98 0.73 -15.96
CA THR A 11 6.72 -0.53 -15.93
C THR A 11 6.05 -1.48 -14.96
N ASP A 12 5.55 -2.61 -15.45
CA ASP A 12 4.87 -3.60 -14.61
C ASP A 12 5.81 -4.29 -13.62
N SER A 13 5.26 -5.13 -12.73
CA SER A 13 6.02 -5.88 -11.73
C SER A 13 7.06 -6.86 -12.32
N LEU A 14 6.95 -7.18 -13.62
CA LEU A 14 7.88 -8.04 -14.35
C LEU A 14 8.93 -7.22 -15.14
N GLY A 15 8.95 -5.90 -14.99
CA GLY A 15 9.89 -5.02 -15.68
C GLY A 15 9.51 -4.74 -17.14
N ARG A 16 8.28 -5.04 -17.55
CA ARG A 16 7.82 -4.87 -18.93
C ARG A 16 7.11 -3.53 -19.09
N PRO A 17 7.25 -2.86 -20.24
CA PRO A 17 6.46 -1.67 -20.54
C PRO A 17 4.98 -2.06 -20.66
N SER A 18 4.13 -1.35 -19.92
CA SER A 18 2.68 -1.55 -19.90
C SER A 18 1.96 -0.20 -19.98
N LEU A 19 0.65 -0.23 -20.27
CA LEU A 19 -0.24 0.93 -20.23
C LEU A 19 -1.25 0.75 -19.11
N ARG A 20 -1.54 1.83 -18.38
CA ARG A 20 -2.58 1.88 -17.35
C ARG A 20 -3.47 3.09 -17.51
N ARG A 21 -4.73 2.97 -17.08
CA ARG A 21 -5.75 4.03 -17.16
C ARG A 21 -6.21 4.43 -15.76
N LEU A 22 -6.28 5.73 -15.48
CA LEU A 22 -6.81 6.22 -14.21
C LEU A 22 -8.33 6.10 -14.21
N ASP A 23 -8.87 5.18 -13.43
CA ASP A 23 -10.30 4.82 -13.47
C ASP A 23 -11.05 5.16 -12.19
N GLY A 24 -10.33 5.48 -11.11
CA GLY A 24 -10.95 5.91 -9.87
C GLY A 24 -10.01 6.66 -8.95
N THR A 25 -10.58 7.20 -7.89
CA THR A 25 -9.86 7.76 -6.75
C THR A 25 -10.57 7.37 -5.48
N THR A 26 -9.83 7.05 -4.42
CA THR A 26 -10.40 6.73 -3.11
C THR A 26 -9.55 7.31 -1.98
N GLU A 27 -10.11 7.41 -0.79
CA GLU A 27 -9.39 7.88 0.40
C GLU A 27 -8.74 6.70 1.13
N CYS A 28 -7.46 6.80 1.44
CA CYS A 28 -6.76 5.81 2.25
C CYS A 28 -7.27 5.86 3.70
N PRO A 29 -7.81 4.77 4.26
CA PRO A 29 -8.37 4.77 5.61
C PRO A 29 -7.31 5.01 6.71
N GLU A 30 -6.04 4.71 6.44
CA GLU A 30 -4.96 4.85 7.42
C GLU A 30 -4.43 6.29 7.54
N CYS A 31 -4.38 7.01 6.42
CA CYS A 31 -3.74 8.33 6.37
C CYS A 31 -4.61 9.47 5.83
N GLY A 32 -5.83 9.17 5.37
CA GLY A 32 -6.77 10.17 4.83
C GLY A 32 -6.35 10.78 3.50
N LYS A 33 -5.35 10.23 2.81
CA LYS A 33 -4.90 10.75 1.51
C LYS A 33 -5.78 10.21 0.39
N GLU A 34 -6.08 11.07 -0.57
CA GLU A 34 -6.62 10.64 -1.85
C GLU A 34 -5.58 9.83 -2.63
N VAL A 35 -6.00 8.66 -3.11
CA VAL A 35 -5.21 7.68 -3.84
C VAL A 35 -5.84 7.46 -5.20
N GLN A 36 -5.02 7.51 -6.24
CA GLN A 36 -5.42 7.19 -7.60
C GLN A 36 -5.46 5.68 -7.81
N LEU A 37 -6.53 5.20 -8.44
CA LEU A 37 -6.77 3.81 -8.77
C LEU A 37 -6.59 3.60 -10.27
N TRP A 38 -5.58 2.84 -10.63
CA TRP A 38 -5.15 2.63 -12.00
C TRP A 38 -5.50 1.22 -12.46
N ALA A 39 -6.16 1.11 -13.60
CA ALA A 39 -6.48 -0.15 -14.25
C ALA A 39 -5.41 -0.49 -15.28
N GLU A 40 -4.84 -1.70 -15.22
CA GLU A 40 -3.88 -2.18 -16.20
C GLU A 40 -4.54 -2.64 -17.50
N THR A 41 -3.83 -2.50 -18.63
CA THR A 41 -4.29 -3.08 -19.89
C THR A 41 -4.17 -4.59 -19.85
N VAL A 42 -5.28 -5.29 -20.03
CA VAL A 42 -5.33 -6.77 -20.06
C VAL A 42 -5.48 -7.33 -21.46
N GLU A 43 -6.05 -6.54 -22.38
CA GLU A 43 -6.22 -6.94 -23.79
C GLU A 43 -5.77 -5.83 -24.74
N TRP A 44 -5.25 -6.25 -25.90
CA TRP A 44 -4.68 -5.38 -26.92
C TRP A 44 -5.30 -5.67 -28.28
N THR A 45 -5.61 -4.61 -29.03
CA THR A 45 -6.00 -4.73 -30.44
C THR A 45 -4.80 -5.04 -31.33
N GLU A 46 -5.06 -5.51 -32.55
CA GLU A 46 -4.04 -5.72 -33.58
C GLU A 46 -3.26 -4.42 -33.92
N ASP A 47 -3.90 -3.26 -33.76
CA ASP A 47 -3.29 -1.94 -33.94
C ASP A 47 -2.42 -1.48 -32.75
N GLY A 48 -2.24 -2.34 -31.73
CA GLY A 48 -1.45 -2.02 -30.53
C GLY A 48 -2.13 -1.04 -29.58
N LYS A 49 -3.46 -0.91 -29.65
CA LYS A 49 -4.23 -0.10 -28.69
C LYS A 49 -4.79 -0.99 -27.59
N PRO A 50 -4.86 -0.49 -26.34
CA PRO A 50 -5.54 -1.21 -25.26
C PRO A 50 -7.04 -1.34 -25.59
N SER A 51 -7.55 -2.56 -25.64
CA SER A 51 -8.99 -2.84 -25.88
C SER A 51 -9.77 -3.04 -24.59
N ASP A 52 -9.11 -3.56 -23.56
CA ASP A 52 -9.72 -3.82 -22.26
C ASP A 52 -8.75 -3.53 -21.11
N TYR A 53 -9.33 -3.19 -19.97
CA TYR A 53 -8.61 -2.84 -18.75
C TYR A 53 -9.12 -3.68 -17.58
N GLY A 54 -8.19 -4.10 -16.72
CA GLY A 54 -8.48 -4.81 -15.48
C GLY A 54 -9.18 -3.91 -14.44
N PRO A 55 -9.38 -4.43 -13.22
CA PRO A 55 -9.91 -3.61 -12.14
C PRO A 55 -8.93 -2.47 -11.77
N PRO A 56 -9.42 -1.30 -11.35
CA PRO A 56 -8.55 -0.20 -10.96
C PRO A 56 -8.00 -0.40 -9.55
N GLU A 57 -6.67 -0.42 -9.41
CA GLU A 57 -6.00 -0.60 -8.13
C GLU A 57 -5.08 0.57 -7.75
N GLY A 58 -4.91 0.80 -6.46
CA GLY A 58 -3.95 1.75 -5.92
C GLY A 58 -3.34 1.23 -4.62
N ILE A 59 -2.13 1.70 -4.28
CA ILE A 59 -1.44 1.30 -3.06
C ILE A 59 -1.13 2.51 -2.20
N CYS A 60 -1.51 2.47 -0.92
CA CYS A 60 -1.15 3.49 0.06
C CYS A 60 -1.02 2.86 1.45
N CYS A 61 0.00 3.24 2.22
CA CYS A 61 0.22 2.70 3.58
C CYS A 61 0.29 1.16 3.66
N GLY A 62 0.72 0.50 2.58
CA GLY A 62 0.73 -0.96 2.50
C GLY A 62 -0.63 -1.59 2.21
N LEU A 63 -1.68 -0.79 2.01
CA LEU A 63 -3.00 -1.24 1.62
C LEU A 63 -3.15 -1.23 0.10
N LEU A 64 -3.67 -2.33 -0.44
CA LEU A 64 -4.24 -2.39 -1.78
C LEU A 64 -5.67 -1.84 -1.72
N LEU A 65 -5.97 -0.84 -2.54
CA LEU A 65 -7.25 -0.16 -2.64
C LEU A 65 -7.85 -0.45 -4.01
N MET A 66 -9.13 -0.81 -4.07
CA MET A 66 -9.87 -1.13 -5.30
C MET A 66 -11.27 -0.48 -5.22
N ASP A 67 -11.85 -0.12 -6.37
CA ASP A 67 -13.17 0.55 -6.48
C ASP A 67 -14.25 -0.39 -7.05
N ASP A 68 -14.37 -1.61 -6.54
CA ASP A 68 -15.35 -2.59 -6.99
C ASP A 68 -16.62 -2.61 -6.11
N GLY A 69 -17.09 -1.45 -5.64
CA GLY A 69 -18.46 -1.25 -5.13
C GLY A 69 -18.89 -2.02 -3.86
N GLU A 70 -18.22 -3.11 -3.50
CA GLU A 70 -18.40 -3.90 -2.30
C GLU A 70 -17.05 -4.56 -2.01
N PHE A 71 -16.48 -4.30 -0.83
CA PHE A 71 -15.26 -4.90 -0.27
C PHE A 71 -13.93 -4.17 -0.53
N LEU A 72 -13.66 -3.19 0.35
CA LEU A 72 -12.32 -2.92 0.89
C LEU A 72 -11.75 -4.21 1.53
N GLN A 73 -11.37 -5.20 0.73
CA GLN A 73 -10.58 -6.33 1.21
C GLN A 73 -9.11 -5.95 1.13
N CYS A 74 -8.56 -5.57 2.28
CA CYS A 74 -7.14 -5.66 2.55
C CYS A 74 -6.67 -7.08 2.19
N PHE A 75 -6.15 -7.29 0.98
CA PHE A 75 -5.04 -8.23 0.82
C PHE A 75 -3.82 -7.56 1.44
N VAL A 76 -3.80 -7.48 2.77
CA VAL A 76 -2.56 -7.78 3.47
C VAL A 76 -2.25 -9.20 3.01
N LEU A 77 -1.34 -9.37 2.06
CA LEU A 77 -0.59 -10.63 2.02
C LEU A 77 -0.21 -10.86 3.48
N PRO A 78 -0.64 -11.95 4.12
CA PRO A 78 -0.34 -12.19 5.52
C PRO A 78 1.18 -12.29 5.60
N VAL A 79 1.83 -11.18 5.90
CA VAL A 79 3.21 -11.21 6.36
C VAL A 79 3.05 -11.62 7.83
N PHE A 80 2.89 -12.93 7.96
CA PHE A 80 3.19 -13.76 9.10
C PHE A 80 3.38 -13.00 10.39
N ASP A 81 2.40 -13.03 11.30
CA ASP A 81 2.62 -12.93 12.76
C ASP A 81 3.74 -11.93 13.15
N GLU A 82 3.80 -10.78 12.46
CA GLU A 82 5.04 -10.00 12.52
C GLU A 82 4.98 -9.22 13.81
N ARG A 83 5.92 -9.56 14.69
CA ARG A 83 6.03 -8.94 15.99
C ARG A 83 6.14 -7.43 15.80
N SER A 84 5.14 -6.71 16.29
CA SER A 84 5.06 -5.25 16.17
C SER A 84 4.99 -4.61 17.56
N CYS A 85 5.69 -3.49 17.73
CA CYS A 85 5.66 -2.76 18.99
C CYS A 85 4.32 -2.05 19.12
N ARG A 86 3.54 -2.37 20.16
CA ARG A 86 2.22 -1.79 20.42
C ARG A 86 2.19 -0.26 20.56
N LYS A 87 3.36 0.38 20.76
CA LYS A 87 3.48 1.84 20.93
C LYS A 87 3.89 2.56 19.65
N CYS A 88 4.90 2.07 18.94
CA CYS A 88 5.49 2.78 17.79
C CYS A 88 5.35 2.03 16.46
N GLY A 89 4.88 0.78 16.48
CA GLY A 89 4.69 -0.04 15.29
C GLY A 89 5.99 -0.54 14.64
N CYS A 90 7.16 -0.38 15.28
CA CYS A 90 8.39 -0.99 14.74
C CYS A 90 8.25 -2.51 14.70
N THR A 91 8.90 -3.12 13.71
CA THR A 91 8.93 -4.57 13.51
C THR A 91 10.37 -5.10 13.53
N ASP A 92 10.56 -6.41 13.38
CA ASP A 92 11.90 -7.01 13.26
C ASP A 92 12.69 -6.45 12.07
N ASP A 93 12.00 -6.16 10.96
CA ASP A 93 12.62 -5.62 9.74
C ASP A 93 12.65 -4.08 9.68
N CYS A 94 11.84 -3.41 10.51
CA CYS A 94 11.73 -1.95 10.54
C CYS A 94 11.88 -1.40 11.96
N ALA A 95 13.13 -1.29 12.43
CA ALA A 95 13.45 -0.76 13.76
C ALA A 95 13.14 0.75 13.88
N CYS A 96 13.01 1.24 15.13
CA CYS A 96 12.88 2.67 15.40
C CYS A 96 14.05 3.48 14.83
N PRO A 97 13.87 4.79 14.58
CA PRO A 97 14.99 5.69 14.28
C PRO A 97 16.07 5.61 15.36
N GLY A 98 17.31 5.28 14.97
CA GLY A 98 18.42 5.03 15.90
C GLY A 98 18.57 3.57 16.36
N GLY A 99 17.67 2.69 15.93
CA GLY A 99 17.64 1.27 16.29
C GLY A 99 16.91 1.00 17.61
N CYS A 100 16.30 -0.17 17.70
CA CYS A 100 15.68 -0.68 18.93
C CYS A 100 15.83 -2.20 19.00
N TRP A 101 15.54 -2.78 20.15
CA TRP A 101 15.44 -4.23 20.33
C TRP A 101 14.18 -4.57 21.12
N TRP A 102 13.74 -5.81 21.08
CA TRP A 102 12.54 -6.24 21.80
C TRP A 102 12.82 -6.43 23.30
N VAL A 103 11.92 -5.91 24.14
CA VAL A 103 11.95 -6.13 25.61
C VAL A 103 10.81 -7.04 26.09
N GLY A 104 9.75 -7.18 25.29
CA GLY A 104 8.57 -7.99 25.59
C GLY A 104 7.84 -8.32 24.29
N GLU A 105 6.86 -9.24 24.32
CA GLU A 105 6.20 -9.81 23.14
C GLU A 105 5.73 -8.74 22.13
N ASP A 106 5.24 -7.59 22.61
CA ASP A 106 4.71 -6.50 21.81
C ASP A 106 5.33 -5.13 22.16
N LEU A 107 6.57 -5.10 22.67
CA LEU A 107 7.21 -3.86 23.15
C LEU A 107 8.71 -3.79 22.85
N CYS A 108 9.15 -2.66 22.25
CA CYS A 108 10.56 -2.38 21.96
C CYS A 108 11.23 -1.53 23.05
N SER A 109 12.57 -1.55 23.07
CA SER A 109 13.43 -0.91 24.05
C SER A 109 13.33 0.61 24.05
N ALA A 110 13.15 1.23 22.88
CA ALA A 110 12.95 2.66 22.76
C ALA A 110 11.67 3.11 23.52
N CYS A 111 10.60 2.34 23.41
CA CYS A 111 9.31 2.62 24.05
C CYS A 111 9.21 2.12 25.51
N ALA A 112 10.12 1.25 25.93
CA ALA A 112 10.22 0.75 27.29
C ALA A 112 10.81 1.78 28.26
N GLY A 113 11.68 2.66 27.77
CA GLY A 113 12.32 3.72 28.56
C GLY A 113 11.39 4.87 28.97
N GLU A 114 10.25 5.04 28.29
CA GLU A 114 9.24 6.06 28.62
C GLU A 114 8.35 5.69 29.84
N ALA A 115 8.89 4.95 30.81
CA ALA A 115 8.20 4.59 32.05
C ALA A 115 8.86 5.20 33.31
N LEU A 116 9.92 6.01 33.17
CA LEU A 116 10.75 6.46 34.30
C LEU A 116 10.88 7.99 34.46
N ASP A 117 9.93 8.80 33.97
CA ASP A 117 9.96 10.27 34.18
C ASP A 117 8.68 10.83 34.86
N LEU A 118 8.07 10.06 35.75
CA LEU A 118 6.92 10.49 36.57
C LEU A 118 7.01 10.01 38.03
N ALA A 119 8.21 10.01 38.61
CA ALA A 119 8.43 9.79 40.04
C ALA A 119 9.05 11.01 40.72
#